data_AF-A0A3N5L141-F1
#
_entry.id   AF-A0A3N5L141-F1
#
_cell.length_a   1.000
_cell.length_b   1.000
_cell.length_c   1.000
_cell.angle_alpha   90.00
_cell.angle_beta   90.00
_cell.angle_gamma   90.00
#
_symmetry.space_group_name_H-M   'P 1'
#
loop_
_entity.id
_entity.type
_entity.pdbx_description
1 polymer ?
#
loop_
_entity_poly.entity_id
_entity_poly.type
_entity_poly.pdbx_seq_one_letter_code
_entity_poly.pdbx_strand_id
1 'polypeptide(L)'
;MTTAETIRSLLIPVVLLGASAWAADVYVSPTGKDSNPGTKARPLKTFEAVQQVARKLKASGPVNIWFRGGSYYLPRTVVFTGQDSGTASASVVYAANPGEEVVISGGSRLQLAWKPYRDGIMRAKAPAGLKTDQLFVNGERQVLARYPNYDPNVLIFNGWSPDAISKERAERWLDPHGGFIHAMHRSMWGDFHYVITGKDATGNVTYEGGWQNNRRMGMHDRYRFVENIFEELDAPHEWFLDEKNSTLYYHPPKGLDLARAKVEVVDLRHLIEFRGVQNDPVRWVTLKGFTFRHAARTFMDNKEPLLRSDWTTYRGGAIFFNGSEDCSLEDSVVDQVGGNAVFV
;
A
#
# COMPACT_ATOMS: atom_id res chain seq x y z
N MET A 1 32.84 83.43 -18.36
CA MET A 1 33.33 82.49 -17.33
C MET A 1 32.12 81.79 -16.72
N THR A 2 31.80 80.60 -17.20
CA THR A 2 30.85 79.65 -16.58
C THR A 2 31.15 78.29 -17.19
N THR A 3 31.83 77.44 -16.43
CA THR A 3 32.21 76.07 -16.79
C THR A 3 31.06 75.12 -16.48
N ALA A 4 30.62 74.35 -17.49
CA ALA A 4 29.67 73.26 -17.32
C ALA A 4 30.43 71.95 -17.07
N GLU A 5 30.25 71.36 -15.88
CA GLU A 5 30.76 70.03 -15.55
C GLU A 5 29.91 68.95 -16.22
N THR A 6 30.56 68.07 -16.98
CA THR A 6 29.93 66.92 -17.64
C THR A 6 30.06 65.71 -16.71
N ILE A 7 28.96 65.29 -16.08
CA ILE A 7 28.91 64.04 -15.31
C ILE A 7 28.91 62.87 -16.30
N ARG A 8 30.02 62.11 -16.34
CA ARG A 8 30.08 60.82 -17.05
C ARG A 8 29.49 59.74 -16.15
N SER A 9 28.27 59.31 -16.44
CA SER A 9 27.67 58.11 -15.84
C SER A 9 28.38 56.85 -16.35
N LEU A 10 29.10 56.18 -15.47
CA LEU A 10 29.74 54.89 -15.74
C LEU A 10 28.68 53.78 -15.62
N LEU A 11 28.19 53.27 -16.76
CA LEU A 11 27.37 52.05 -16.82
C LEU A 11 28.27 50.84 -16.56
N ILE A 12 28.20 50.28 -15.36
CA ILE A 12 28.81 48.97 -15.04
C ILE A 12 27.85 47.90 -15.57
N PRO A 13 28.26 47.04 -16.52
CA PRO A 13 27.44 45.90 -16.90
C PRO A 13 27.46 44.90 -15.75
N VAL A 14 26.33 44.76 -15.06
CA VAL A 14 26.09 43.66 -14.12
C VAL A 14 25.90 42.40 -14.97
N VAL A 15 26.98 41.65 -15.15
CA VAL A 15 26.91 40.29 -15.70
C VAL A 15 26.29 39.41 -14.61
N LEU A 16 24.99 39.17 -14.70
CA LEU A 16 24.31 38.11 -13.96
C LEU A 16 24.85 36.76 -14.46
N LEU A 17 25.92 36.27 -13.83
CA LEU A 17 26.34 34.88 -13.92
C LEU A 17 25.26 34.03 -13.26
N GLY A 18 24.25 33.63 -14.04
CA GLY A 18 23.32 32.58 -13.66
C GLY A 18 24.11 31.29 -13.47
N ALA A 19 24.40 30.92 -12.23
CA ALA A 19 24.90 29.60 -11.91
C ALA A 19 23.82 28.59 -12.30
N SER A 20 23.96 27.97 -13.47
CA SER A 20 23.16 26.80 -13.83
C SER A 20 23.57 25.69 -12.87
N ALA A 21 22.76 25.43 -11.85
CA ALA A 21 22.97 24.28 -10.99
C ALA A 21 22.69 23.02 -11.83
N TRP A 22 23.74 22.25 -12.12
CA TRP A 22 23.58 20.96 -12.80
C TRP A 22 22.88 20.00 -11.86
N ALA A 23 21.84 19.33 -12.32
CA ALA A 23 21.16 18.32 -11.52
C ALA A 23 22.10 17.14 -11.28
N ALA A 24 22.20 16.70 -10.03
CA ALA A 24 22.96 15.49 -9.70
C ALA A 24 22.11 14.25 -9.99
N ASP A 25 22.65 13.28 -10.73
CA ASP A 25 21.98 12.01 -11.00
C ASP A 25 22.44 10.90 -10.05
N VAL A 26 21.49 10.24 -9.40
CA VAL A 26 21.71 9.07 -8.54
C VAL A 26 20.92 7.90 -9.08
N TYR A 27 21.50 6.71 -9.10
CA TYR A 27 20.88 5.51 -9.66
C TYR A 27 20.63 4.47 -8.57
N VAL A 28 19.45 3.83 -8.63
CA VAL A 28 19.01 2.78 -7.71
C VAL A 28 18.61 1.55 -8.52
N SER A 29 18.91 0.35 -8.05
CA SER A 29 18.59 -0.91 -8.76
C SER A 29 18.26 -2.03 -7.76
N PRO A 30 17.35 -2.97 -8.07
CA PRO A 30 17.07 -4.11 -7.19
C PRO A 30 18.31 -4.99 -6.93
N THR A 31 19.26 -5.01 -7.88
CA THR A 31 20.54 -5.73 -7.80
C THR A 31 21.71 -4.83 -7.36
N GLY A 32 21.43 -3.58 -6.99
CA GLY A 32 22.42 -2.63 -6.48
C GLY A 32 22.92 -2.98 -5.07
N LYS A 33 23.74 -2.08 -4.50
CA LYS A 33 24.24 -2.19 -3.11
C LYS A 33 24.32 -0.81 -2.48
N ASP A 34 23.92 -0.68 -1.22
CA ASP A 34 23.91 0.62 -0.53
C ASP A 34 25.30 1.14 -0.17
N SER A 35 26.34 0.31 -0.30
CA SER A 35 27.74 0.72 -0.23
C SER A 35 28.28 1.27 -1.55
N ASN A 36 27.49 1.25 -2.63
CA ASN A 36 27.88 1.84 -3.90
C ASN A 36 27.74 3.37 -3.89
N PRO A 37 28.46 4.09 -4.77
CA PRO A 37 28.37 5.54 -4.87
C PRO A 37 27.05 6.07 -5.49
N GLY A 38 26.17 5.19 -5.99
CA GLY A 38 24.93 5.61 -6.65
C GLY A 38 25.10 6.07 -8.09
N THR A 39 26.17 5.65 -8.77
CA THR A 39 26.35 5.92 -10.20
C THR A 39 25.60 4.89 -11.05
N LYS A 40 25.38 5.17 -12.34
CA LYS A 40 24.73 4.23 -13.27
C LYS A 40 25.38 2.84 -13.30
N ALA A 41 26.72 2.79 -13.23
CA ALA A 41 27.48 1.54 -13.22
C ALA A 41 27.48 0.84 -11.85
N ARG A 42 27.32 1.61 -10.76
CA ARG A 42 27.30 1.10 -9.38
C ARG A 42 26.13 1.75 -8.63
N PRO A 43 24.89 1.27 -8.87
CA PRO A 43 23.69 1.87 -8.28
C PRO A 43 23.53 1.47 -6.80
N LEU A 44 22.83 2.32 -6.05
CA LEU A 44 22.30 2.03 -4.72
C LEU A 44 21.19 0.96 -4.80
N LYS A 45 20.72 0.46 -3.65
CA LYS A 45 19.67 -0.56 -3.59
C LYS A 45 18.37 -0.05 -2.96
N THR A 46 18.45 0.68 -1.85
CA THR A 46 17.29 0.99 -1.01
C THR A 46 16.88 2.46 -1.04
N PHE A 47 15.61 2.73 -0.73
CA PHE A 47 15.09 4.08 -0.50
C PHE A 47 15.85 4.83 0.60
N GLU A 48 16.16 4.14 1.70
CA GLU A 48 16.90 4.73 2.83
C GLU A 48 18.28 5.26 2.40
N ALA A 49 19.06 4.43 1.69
CA ALA A 49 20.39 4.83 1.23
C ALA A 49 20.31 6.01 0.25
N VAL A 50 19.33 6.01 -0.65
CA VAL A 50 19.20 7.12 -1.60
C VAL A 50 18.65 8.40 -0.97
N GLN A 51 17.78 8.33 0.03
CA GLN A 51 17.39 9.51 0.83
C GLN A 51 18.62 10.13 1.51
N GLN A 52 19.50 9.32 2.10
CA GLN A 52 20.74 9.83 2.72
C GLN A 52 21.67 10.51 1.71
N VAL A 53 21.77 9.99 0.48
CA VAL A 53 22.57 10.60 -0.58
C VAL A 53 21.90 11.89 -1.08
N ALA A 54 20.60 11.87 -1.35
CA ALA A 54 19.84 13.03 -1.80
C ALA A 54 19.93 14.20 -0.81
N ARG A 55 19.83 13.92 0.50
CA ARG A 55 19.98 14.92 1.57
C ARG A 55 21.32 15.67 1.51
N LYS A 56 22.39 15.00 1.09
CA LYS A 56 23.72 15.62 0.93
C LYS A 56 23.80 16.42 -0.36
N LEU A 57 23.30 15.87 -1.46
CA LEU A 57 23.44 16.46 -2.79
C LEU A 57 22.55 17.69 -3.01
N LYS A 58 21.36 17.73 -2.40
CA LYS A 58 20.41 18.83 -2.58
C LYS A 58 20.93 20.20 -2.12
N ALA A 59 21.96 20.21 -1.25
CA ALA A 59 22.64 21.44 -0.86
C ALA A 59 23.44 22.08 -2.01
N SER A 60 23.72 21.33 -3.07
CA SER A 60 24.50 21.78 -4.23
C SER A 60 23.66 22.02 -5.48
N GLY A 61 22.36 21.72 -5.46
CA GLY A 61 21.47 21.86 -6.60
C GLY A 61 20.36 20.80 -6.65
N PRO A 62 19.57 20.75 -7.73
CA PRO A 62 18.54 19.73 -7.91
C PRO A 62 19.12 18.32 -7.98
N VAL A 63 18.33 17.32 -7.57
CA VAL A 63 18.75 15.91 -7.54
C VAL A 63 17.72 15.04 -8.26
N ASN A 64 18.18 14.30 -9.27
CA ASN A 64 17.38 13.29 -9.97
C ASN A 64 17.81 11.90 -9.51
N ILE A 65 16.84 11.07 -9.14
CA ILE A 65 17.06 9.73 -8.63
C ILE A 65 16.36 8.75 -9.55
N TRP A 66 17.13 7.98 -10.30
CA TRP A 66 16.67 7.06 -11.33
C TRP A 66 16.65 5.62 -10.81
N PHE A 67 15.45 5.09 -10.62
CA PHE A 67 15.24 3.68 -10.27
C PHE A 67 15.23 2.83 -11.54
N ARG A 68 16.05 1.80 -11.57
CA ARG A 68 16.10 0.82 -12.64
C ARG A 68 14.95 -0.19 -12.52
N GLY A 69 14.55 -0.76 -13.64
CA GLY A 69 13.42 -1.67 -13.74
C GLY A 69 13.50 -2.86 -12.78
N GLY A 70 12.33 -3.24 -12.26
CA GLY A 70 12.14 -4.34 -11.34
C GLY A 70 11.31 -3.98 -10.12
N SER A 71 11.18 -4.94 -9.21
CA SER A 71 10.36 -4.80 -8.00
C SER A 71 11.21 -4.47 -6.78
N TYR A 72 10.79 -3.44 -6.05
CA TYR A 72 11.38 -2.97 -4.81
C TYR A 72 10.40 -3.26 -3.67
N TYR A 73 10.65 -4.35 -2.95
CA TYR A 73 9.90 -4.71 -1.75
C TYR A 73 10.38 -3.88 -0.58
N LEU A 74 9.49 -3.08 -0.02
CA LEU A 74 9.79 -2.16 1.06
C LEU A 74 9.82 -2.93 2.40
N PRO A 75 10.94 -2.93 3.14
CA PRO A 75 10.98 -3.57 4.46
C PRO A 75 10.20 -2.78 5.53
N ARG A 76 9.89 -1.51 5.24
CA ARG A 76 9.10 -0.57 6.05
C ARG A 76 8.64 0.59 5.18
N THR A 77 7.65 1.34 5.64
CA THR A 77 7.17 2.55 4.98
C THR A 77 8.32 3.54 4.74
N VAL A 78 8.40 4.09 3.53
CA VAL A 78 9.33 5.18 3.19
C VAL A 78 8.74 6.48 3.68
N VAL A 79 9.45 7.18 4.55
CA VAL A 79 8.99 8.45 5.13
C VAL A 79 9.86 9.59 4.62
N PHE A 80 9.24 10.56 3.97
CA PHE A 80 9.82 11.85 3.66
C PHE A 80 9.48 12.84 4.78
N THR A 81 10.46 13.60 5.22
CA THR A 81 10.34 14.62 6.28
C THR A 81 10.86 15.97 5.76
N GLY A 82 10.79 17.03 6.56
CA GLY A 82 11.39 18.32 6.19
C GLY A 82 12.88 18.22 5.84
N GLN A 83 13.60 17.24 6.42
CA GLN A 83 14.98 16.93 6.04
C GLN A 83 15.15 16.49 4.59
N ASP A 84 14.09 16.05 3.92
CA ASP A 84 14.10 15.59 2.53
C ASP A 84 13.70 16.69 1.56
N SER A 85 13.15 17.81 2.04
CA SER A 85 12.65 18.92 1.22
C SER A 85 13.67 19.51 0.26
N GLY A 86 13.28 19.70 -0.99
CA GLY A 86 13.99 20.55 -1.95
C GLY A 86 13.55 22.01 -1.86
N THR A 87 13.90 22.78 -2.89
CA THR A 87 13.37 24.12 -3.17
C THR A 87 12.94 24.21 -4.62
N ALA A 88 12.27 25.31 -5.01
CA ALA A 88 11.90 25.56 -6.40
C ALA A 88 13.09 25.50 -7.39
N SER A 89 14.31 25.85 -6.93
CA SER A 89 15.54 25.79 -7.74
C SER A 89 16.40 24.54 -7.48
N ALA A 90 16.05 23.73 -6.49
CA ALA A 90 16.78 22.52 -6.09
C ALA A 90 15.79 21.42 -5.64
N SER A 91 14.92 20.99 -6.55
CA SER A 91 13.94 19.92 -6.31
C SER A 91 14.61 18.56 -6.19
N VAL A 92 13.93 17.61 -5.53
CA VAL A 92 14.37 16.21 -5.42
C VAL A 92 13.36 15.31 -6.12
N VAL A 93 13.77 14.70 -7.23
CA VAL A 93 12.89 13.88 -8.08
C VAL A 93 13.30 12.42 -7.98
N TYR A 94 12.39 11.56 -7.51
CA TYR A 94 12.52 10.11 -7.54
C TYR A 94 11.70 9.61 -8.73
N ALA A 95 12.37 9.04 -9.73
CA ALA A 95 11.75 8.64 -10.96
C ALA A 95 12.11 7.20 -11.36
N ALA A 96 11.15 6.52 -11.98
CA ALA A 96 11.47 5.35 -12.79
C ALA A 96 12.37 5.76 -13.95
N ASN A 97 13.39 4.95 -14.25
CA ASN A 97 14.25 5.17 -15.39
C ASN A 97 13.41 5.08 -16.68
N PRO A 98 13.57 6.00 -17.65
CA PRO A 98 12.74 6.03 -18.85
C PRO A 98 12.68 4.68 -19.57
N GLY A 99 11.46 4.23 -19.88
CA GLY A 99 11.19 2.96 -20.56
C GLY A 99 11.27 1.70 -19.68
N GLU A 100 11.51 1.84 -18.37
CA GLU A 100 11.61 0.72 -17.44
C GLU A 100 10.44 0.69 -16.46
N GLU A 101 9.87 -0.49 -16.22
CA GLU A 101 8.81 -0.68 -15.20
C GLU A 101 9.45 -0.79 -13.81
N VAL A 102 9.10 0.13 -12.91
CA VAL A 102 9.55 0.11 -11.52
C VAL A 102 8.34 -0.08 -10.60
N VAL A 103 8.30 -1.23 -9.94
CA VAL A 103 7.24 -1.57 -8.98
C VAL A 103 7.74 -1.33 -7.56
N ILE A 104 7.07 -0.44 -6.83
CA ILE A 104 7.26 -0.24 -5.39
C ILE A 104 6.19 -1.05 -4.67
N SER A 105 6.61 -2.06 -3.91
CA SER A 105 5.72 -3.02 -3.26
C SER A 105 5.77 -2.89 -1.74
N GLY A 106 4.62 -2.71 -1.09
CA GLY A 106 4.48 -2.82 0.36
C GLY A 106 4.32 -4.25 0.88
N GLY A 107 4.50 -5.23 0.00
CA GLY A 107 4.46 -6.65 0.31
C GLY A 107 5.83 -7.33 0.34
N SER A 108 5.81 -8.65 0.43
CA SER A 108 6.98 -9.51 0.35
C SER A 108 6.70 -10.78 -0.46
N ARG A 109 7.77 -11.35 -1.02
CA ARG A 109 7.70 -12.61 -1.75
C ARG A 109 7.92 -13.79 -0.80
N LEU A 110 7.03 -14.78 -0.88
CA LEU A 110 7.16 -16.02 -0.12
C LEU A 110 7.92 -17.07 -0.93
N GLN A 111 8.79 -17.81 -0.25
CA GLN A 111 9.38 -19.04 -0.76
C GLN A 111 8.69 -20.22 -0.06
N LEU A 112 7.86 -20.94 -0.81
CA LEU A 112 6.96 -21.95 -0.25
C LEU A 112 7.25 -23.32 -0.85
N ALA A 113 7.28 -24.33 0.02
CA ALA A 113 7.32 -25.73 -0.37
C ALA A 113 5.92 -26.33 -0.19
N TRP A 114 5.11 -26.29 -1.24
CA TRP A 114 3.75 -26.78 -1.24
C TRP A 114 3.68 -28.31 -1.11
N LYS A 115 2.74 -28.78 -0.31
CA LYS A 115 2.38 -30.20 -0.14
C LYS A 115 0.87 -30.35 -0.25
N PRO A 116 0.37 -31.48 -0.79
CA PRO A 116 -1.05 -31.78 -0.75
C PRO A 116 -1.60 -31.77 0.69
N TYR A 117 -2.84 -31.32 0.85
CA TYR A 117 -3.60 -31.41 2.08
C TYR A 117 -4.85 -32.29 1.92
N ARG A 118 -5.94 -31.77 1.36
CA ARG A 118 -7.18 -32.52 1.04
C ARG A 118 -7.98 -31.78 -0.03
N ASP A 119 -8.86 -32.46 -0.75
CA ASP A 119 -9.88 -31.84 -1.61
C ASP A 119 -9.32 -30.80 -2.62
N GLY A 120 -8.12 -31.03 -3.14
CA GLY A 120 -7.43 -30.10 -4.04
C GLY A 120 -6.69 -28.94 -3.34
N ILE A 121 -6.88 -28.75 -2.04
CA ILE A 121 -6.18 -27.77 -1.22
C ILE A 121 -4.72 -28.22 -1.01
N MET A 122 -3.83 -27.26 -1.18
CA MET A 122 -2.40 -27.37 -0.93
C MET A 122 -2.05 -26.60 0.35
N ARG A 123 -0.98 -27.01 1.02
CA ARG A 123 -0.45 -26.30 2.20
C ARG A 123 1.06 -26.11 2.13
N ALA A 124 1.55 -25.03 2.71
CA ALA A 124 2.97 -24.75 2.86
C ALA A 124 3.27 -24.11 4.22
N LYS A 125 4.49 -24.29 4.73
CA LYS A 125 4.95 -23.56 5.91
C LYS A 125 5.18 -22.10 5.51
N ALA A 126 4.48 -21.18 6.17
CA ALA A 126 4.71 -19.75 6.04
C ALA A 126 5.83 -19.29 6.99
N PRO A 127 6.49 -18.14 6.72
CA PRO A 127 7.39 -17.51 7.68
C PRO A 127 6.73 -17.34 9.05
N ALA A 128 7.49 -17.57 10.11
CA ALA A 128 6.98 -17.42 11.47
C ALA A 128 6.56 -15.96 11.72
N GLY A 129 5.39 -15.78 12.33
CA GLY A 129 4.85 -14.45 12.63
C GLY A 129 4.31 -13.69 11.42
N LEU A 130 4.22 -14.31 10.24
CA LEU A 130 3.55 -13.71 9.09
C LEU A 130 2.10 -13.38 9.48
N LYS A 131 1.70 -12.13 9.24
CA LYS A 131 0.32 -11.65 9.33
C LYS A 131 0.00 -10.97 8.03
N THR A 132 -1.04 -11.43 7.35
CA THR A 132 -1.45 -10.84 6.08
C THR A 132 -2.89 -11.20 5.79
N ASP A 133 -3.57 -10.32 5.06
CA ASP A 133 -4.97 -10.48 4.69
C ASP A 133 -5.16 -10.48 3.17
N GLN A 134 -4.05 -10.53 2.42
CA GLN A 134 -4.02 -10.54 0.97
C GLN A 134 -2.89 -11.46 0.49
N LEU A 135 -3.23 -12.34 -0.47
CA LEU A 135 -2.31 -13.23 -1.15
C LEU A 135 -2.39 -12.95 -2.66
N PHE A 136 -1.24 -12.92 -3.31
CA PHE A 136 -1.14 -12.78 -4.76
C PHE A 136 -0.37 -13.96 -5.33
N VAL A 137 -0.88 -14.52 -6.42
CA VAL A 137 -0.24 -15.61 -7.16
C VAL A 137 -0.07 -15.16 -8.59
N ASN A 138 1.18 -15.09 -9.05
CA ASN A 138 1.54 -14.57 -10.37
C ASN A 138 1.03 -13.15 -10.65
N GLY A 139 0.86 -12.33 -9.62
CA GLY A 139 0.35 -10.95 -9.71
C GLY A 139 -1.18 -10.84 -9.67
N GLU A 140 -1.91 -11.96 -9.55
CA GLU A 140 -3.36 -11.97 -9.37
C GLU A 140 -3.73 -12.12 -7.90
N ARG A 141 -4.61 -11.26 -7.40
CA ARG A 141 -5.13 -11.33 -6.03
C ARG A 141 -6.01 -12.57 -5.87
N GLN A 142 -5.72 -13.37 -4.84
CA GLN A 142 -6.47 -14.57 -4.49
C GLN A 142 -7.56 -14.24 -3.45
N VAL A 143 -8.60 -15.06 -3.42
CA VAL A 143 -9.78 -14.84 -2.57
C VAL A 143 -9.48 -15.35 -1.16
N LEU A 144 -9.66 -14.51 -0.14
CA LEU A 144 -9.60 -15.01 1.23
C LEU A 144 -10.80 -15.93 1.45
N ALA A 145 -10.59 -17.13 2.00
CA ALA A 145 -11.62 -18.15 2.18
C ALA A 145 -12.91 -17.55 2.74
N ARG A 146 -14.03 -17.70 2.02
CA ARG A 146 -15.24 -16.92 2.29
C ARG A 146 -16.54 -17.67 2.02
N TYR A 147 -17.60 -17.21 2.66
CA TYR A 147 -18.95 -17.61 2.33
C TYR A 147 -19.89 -16.42 2.11
N PRO A 148 -20.67 -16.42 1.02
CA PRO A 148 -20.58 -17.34 -0.13
C PRO A 148 -19.28 -17.19 -0.93
N ASN A 149 -18.98 -18.25 -1.68
CA ASN A 149 -17.86 -18.31 -2.61
C ASN A 149 -18.00 -17.19 -3.64
N TYR A 150 -16.86 -16.67 -4.07
CA TYR A 150 -16.80 -15.56 -5.02
C TYR A 150 -17.42 -15.94 -6.38
N ASP A 151 -18.39 -15.15 -6.83
CA ASP A 151 -18.97 -15.21 -8.18
C ASP A 151 -18.94 -13.81 -8.82
N PRO A 152 -18.15 -13.61 -9.90
CA PRO A 152 -18.04 -12.32 -10.57
C PRO A 152 -19.36 -11.82 -11.16
N ASN A 153 -20.35 -12.70 -11.38
CA ASN A 153 -21.65 -12.35 -11.94
C ASN A 153 -22.64 -11.84 -10.88
N VAL A 154 -22.33 -11.95 -9.59
CA VAL A 154 -23.15 -11.41 -8.50
C VAL A 154 -22.75 -9.96 -8.23
N LEU A 155 -23.70 -9.04 -8.39
CA LEU A 155 -23.45 -7.60 -8.28
C LEU A 155 -22.90 -7.17 -6.90
N ILE A 156 -23.54 -7.61 -5.82
CA ILE A 156 -23.18 -7.18 -4.47
C ILE A 156 -22.11 -8.12 -3.91
N PHE A 157 -20.95 -7.56 -3.58
CA PHE A 157 -19.80 -8.26 -2.97
C PHE A 157 -19.32 -9.53 -3.70
N ASN A 158 -19.76 -9.76 -4.94
CA ASN A 158 -19.51 -10.99 -5.68
C ASN A 158 -19.91 -12.25 -4.90
N GLY A 159 -20.98 -12.18 -4.12
CA GLY A 159 -21.45 -13.28 -3.29
C GLY A 159 -21.92 -12.79 -1.93
N TRP A 160 -23.16 -13.09 -1.59
CA TRP A 160 -23.77 -12.69 -0.32
C TRP A 160 -24.84 -13.69 0.08
N SER A 161 -25.09 -13.83 1.38
CA SER A 161 -26.18 -14.63 1.90
C SER A 161 -26.75 -14.08 3.22
N PRO A 162 -28.08 -14.12 3.43
CA PRO A 162 -28.69 -13.78 4.72
C PRO A 162 -28.27 -14.73 5.86
N ASP A 163 -27.80 -15.94 5.57
CA ASP A 163 -27.36 -16.90 6.58
C ASP A 163 -25.85 -16.83 6.85
N ALA A 164 -25.11 -15.86 6.29
CA ALA A 164 -23.65 -15.79 6.38
C ALA A 164 -23.10 -15.80 7.83
N ILE A 165 -23.90 -15.37 8.80
CA ILE A 165 -23.57 -15.39 10.23
C ILE A 165 -24.62 -16.14 11.08
N SER A 166 -25.42 -17.01 10.45
CA SER A 166 -26.41 -17.80 11.19
C SER A 166 -25.72 -18.78 12.13
N LYS A 167 -26.45 -19.23 13.15
CA LYS A 167 -25.94 -20.25 14.09
C LYS A 167 -25.62 -21.55 13.35
N GLU A 168 -26.50 -21.97 12.45
CA GLU A 168 -26.36 -23.19 11.65
C GLU A 168 -25.11 -23.13 10.76
N ARG A 169 -24.78 -21.94 10.24
CA ARG A 169 -23.53 -21.73 9.51
C ARG A 169 -22.33 -21.82 10.45
N ALA A 170 -22.38 -21.11 11.58
CA ALA A 170 -21.31 -21.03 12.56
C ALA A 170 -21.01 -22.33 13.33
N GLU A 171 -21.95 -23.28 13.34
CA GLU A 171 -21.76 -24.64 13.85
C GLU A 171 -20.67 -25.41 13.09
N ARG A 172 -20.42 -25.06 11.82
CA ARG A 172 -19.36 -25.66 11.01
C ARG A 172 -17.95 -25.17 11.38
N TRP A 173 -17.84 -24.01 12.01
CA TRP A 173 -16.55 -23.35 12.27
C TRP A 173 -15.96 -23.83 13.58
N LEU A 174 -14.75 -24.38 13.57
CA LEU A 174 -14.06 -24.74 14.80
C LEU A 174 -13.68 -23.49 15.60
N ASP A 175 -13.08 -22.50 14.94
CA ASP A 175 -12.63 -21.24 15.52
C ASP A 175 -12.74 -20.11 14.49
N PRO A 176 -13.81 -19.29 14.51
CA PRO A 176 -13.98 -18.19 13.56
C PRO A 176 -13.28 -16.90 14.01
N HIS A 177 -12.50 -16.91 15.10
CA HIS A 177 -11.85 -15.73 15.63
C HIS A 177 -10.89 -15.11 14.59
N GLY A 178 -11.03 -13.80 14.35
CA GLY A 178 -10.26 -13.08 13.34
C GLY A 178 -10.88 -13.15 11.94
N GLY A 179 -11.98 -13.88 11.78
CA GLY A 179 -12.86 -13.78 10.62
C GLY A 179 -13.42 -12.38 10.46
N PHE A 180 -13.82 -12.00 9.24
CA PHE A 180 -14.51 -10.74 8.99
C PHE A 180 -15.96 -10.98 8.58
N ILE A 181 -16.84 -10.10 9.02
CA ILE A 181 -18.20 -9.97 8.50
C ILE A 181 -18.23 -8.70 7.66
N HIS A 182 -18.67 -8.83 6.43
CA HIS A 182 -18.94 -7.69 5.55
C HIS A 182 -20.44 -7.65 5.27
N ALA A 183 -21.04 -6.49 5.41
CA ALA A 183 -22.46 -6.30 5.19
C ALA A 183 -22.70 -4.99 4.45
N MET A 184 -23.73 -4.92 3.62
CA MET A 184 -24.23 -3.62 3.18
C MET A 184 -24.78 -2.87 4.40
N HIS A 185 -24.69 -1.54 4.36
CA HIS A 185 -25.50 -0.67 5.18
C HIS A 185 -26.98 -1.04 5.02
N ARG A 186 -27.79 -0.94 6.08
CA ARG A 186 -29.21 -1.37 6.07
C ARG A 186 -30.03 -0.80 4.91
N SER A 187 -29.73 0.41 4.46
CA SER A 187 -30.37 1.01 3.29
C SER A 187 -29.45 1.16 2.06
N MET A 188 -28.30 0.47 2.05
CA MET A 188 -27.43 0.17 0.90
C MET A 188 -26.56 1.32 0.35
N TRP A 189 -26.22 2.33 1.15
CA TRP A 189 -25.44 3.51 0.69
C TRP A 189 -23.93 3.35 0.85
N GLY A 190 -23.52 2.19 1.34
CA GLY A 190 -22.14 1.78 1.62
C GLY A 190 -22.16 0.48 2.41
N ASP A 191 -21.09 0.19 3.10
CA ASP A 191 -20.87 -1.09 3.78
C ASP A 191 -20.48 -0.91 5.25
N PHE A 192 -20.59 -2.01 5.98
CA PHE A 192 -20.15 -2.18 7.34
C PHE A 192 -19.27 -3.40 7.43
N HIS A 193 -18.27 -3.30 8.31
CA HIS A 193 -17.35 -4.39 8.56
C HIS A 193 -17.16 -4.63 10.04
N TYR A 194 -17.01 -5.91 10.37
CA TYR A 194 -16.86 -6.39 11.74
C TYR A 194 -15.78 -7.46 11.76
N VAL A 195 -15.04 -7.52 12.86
CA VAL A 195 -14.15 -8.64 13.16
C VAL A 195 -14.89 -9.60 14.09
N ILE A 196 -14.86 -10.89 13.75
CA ILE A 196 -15.42 -11.97 14.55
C ILE A 196 -14.50 -12.22 15.74
N THR A 197 -15.08 -12.19 16.94
CA THR A 197 -14.38 -12.42 18.20
C THR A 197 -14.58 -13.85 18.71
N GLY A 198 -15.45 -14.63 18.08
CA GLY A 198 -15.69 -16.05 18.40
C GLY A 198 -17.16 -16.44 18.32
N LYS A 199 -17.57 -17.30 19.25
CA LYS A 199 -18.96 -17.74 19.43
C LYS A 199 -19.35 -17.66 20.91
N ASP A 200 -20.59 -17.30 21.18
CA ASP A 200 -21.14 -17.34 22.55
C ASP A 200 -21.51 -18.78 22.97
N ALA A 201 -21.92 -18.95 24.24
CA ALA A 201 -22.30 -20.25 24.79
C ALA A 201 -23.52 -20.90 24.10
N THR A 202 -24.29 -20.13 23.33
CA THR A 202 -25.46 -20.61 22.57
C THR A 202 -25.14 -20.90 21.11
N GLY A 203 -23.90 -20.60 20.67
CA GLY A 203 -23.40 -20.83 19.32
C GLY A 203 -23.55 -19.65 18.37
N ASN A 204 -24.01 -18.47 18.84
CA ASN A 204 -24.08 -17.29 17.96
C ASN A 204 -22.69 -16.69 17.76
N VAL A 205 -22.45 -16.17 16.57
CA VAL A 205 -21.22 -15.44 16.23
C VAL A 205 -21.14 -14.15 17.05
N THR A 206 -20.03 -13.95 17.76
CA THR A 206 -19.73 -12.69 18.45
C THR A 206 -18.76 -11.88 17.60
N TYR A 207 -18.94 -10.56 17.58
CA TYR A 207 -18.13 -9.67 16.73
C TYR A 207 -18.12 -8.25 17.28
N GLU A 208 -17.15 -7.45 16.82
CA GLU A 208 -17.07 -6.02 17.07
C GLU A 208 -16.77 -5.26 15.78
N GLY A 209 -17.24 -4.02 15.69
CA GLY A 209 -17.02 -3.20 14.50
C GLY A 209 -18.19 -2.29 14.16
N GLY A 210 -18.45 -2.13 12.86
CA GLY A 210 -19.46 -1.22 12.35
C GLY A 210 -19.10 0.25 12.55
N TRP A 211 -17.80 0.56 12.50
CA TRP A 211 -17.25 1.91 12.72
C TRP A 211 -17.23 2.77 11.46
N GLN A 212 -17.49 2.19 10.28
CA GLN A 212 -17.37 2.86 8.99
C GLN A 212 -18.39 4.01 8.82
N ASN A 213 -19.45 4.01 9.62
CA ASN A 213 -20.53 5.00 9.59
C ASN A 213 -20.74 5.62 10.98
N ASN A 214 -20.85 6.94 11.05
CA ASN A 214 -21.03 7.72 12.27
C ASN A 214 -22.33 7.36 13.02
N ARG A 215 -23.38 6.96 12.31
CA ARG A 215 -24.70 6.65 12.89
C ARG A 215 -24.84 5.20 13.35
N ARG A 216 -23.93 4.31 12.92
CA ARG A 216 -23.92 2.88 13.26
C ARG A 216 -25.26 2.17 13.00
N MET A 217 -25.86 2.39 11.83
CA MET A 217 -27.17 1.86 11.44
C MET A 217 -27.25 0.32 11.34
N GLY A 218 -26.09 -0.35 11.37
CA GLY A 218 -25.96 -1.80 11.40
C GLY A 218 -26.09 -2.47 10.03
N MET A 219 -25.94 -3.80 10.06
CA MET A 219 -25.92 -4.66 8.88
C MET A 219 -27.27 -4.72 8.17
N HIS A 220 -27.24 -4.85 6.85
CA HIS A 220 -28.38 -5.31 6.07
C HIS A 220 -28.71 -6.78 6.43
N ASP A 221 -29.99 -7.10 6.48
CA ASP A 221 -30.52 -8.43 6.79
C ASP A 221 -30.24 -9.51 5.70
N ARG A 222 -29.72 -9.14 4.53
CA ARG A 222 -29.55 -10.04 3.38
C ARG A 222 -28.15 -10.01 2.83
N TYR A 223 -27.68 -8.81 2.49
CA TYR A 223 -26.41 -8.64 1.78
C TYR A 223 -25.23 -8.68 2.75
N ARG A 224 -24.83 -9.91 3.12
CA ARG A 224 -23.75 -10.21 4.04
C ARG A 224 -22.85 -11.30 3.48
N PHE A 225 -21.55 -11.25 3.75
CA PHE A 225 -20.65 -12.36 3.56
C PHE A 225 -19.63 -12.40 4.69
N VAL A 226 -19.01 -13.56 4.90
CA VAL A 226 -17.92 -13.74 5.85
C VAL A 226 -16.67 -14.21 5.13
N GLU A 227 -15.51 -13.87 5.65
CA GLU A 227 -14.23 -14.35 5.12
C GLU A 227 -13.22 -14.58 6.25
N ASN A 228 -12.08 -15.19 5.92
CA ASN A 228 -11.00 -15.55 6.85
C ASN A 228 -11.41 -16.60 7.89
N ILE A 229 -12.15 -17.62 7.45
CA ILE A 229 -12.55 -18.77 8.27
C ILE A 229 -12.11 -20.04 7.55
N PHE A 230 -11.36 -20.92 8.22
CA PHE A 230 -10.72 -22.07 7.57
C PHE A 230 -11.73 -23.02 6.93
N GLU A 231 -12.88 -23.25 7.56
CA GLU A 231 -13.92 -24.15 7.05
C GLU A 231 -14.73 -23.60 5.88
N GLU A 232 -14.47 -22.35 5.48
CA GLU A 232 -14.98 -21.72 4.26
C GLU A 232 -13.94 -21.74 3.12
N LEU A 233 -12.80 -22.43 3.28
CA LEU A 233 -11.85 -22.70 2.20
C LEU A 233 -12.33 -23.92 1.41
N ASP A 234 -13.13 -23.69 0.37
CA ASP A 234 -13.77 -24.78 -0.40
C ASP A 234 -13.88 -24.55 -1.91
N ALA A 235 -13.40 -23.41 -2.42
CA ALA A 235 -13.39 -23.10 -3.85
C ALA A 235 -11.98 -22.81 -4.41
N PRO A 236 -11.74 -23.03 -5.72
CA PRO A 236 -10.52 -22.58 -6.38
C PRO A 236 -10.27 -21.08 -6.18
N HIS A 237 -8.99 -20.71 -6.14
CA HIS A 237 -8.48 -19.37 -5.83
C HIS A 237 -8.62 -18.93 -4.38
N GLU A 238 -9.23 -19.74 -3.51
CA GLU A 238 -9.32 -19.42 -2.10
C GLU A 238 -8.06 -19.78 -1.32
N TRP A 239 -7.75 -19.00 -0.29
CA TRP A 239 -6.64 -19.26 0.62
C TRP A 239 -7.00 -18.94 2.07
N PHE A 240 -6.24 -19.51 3.00
CA PHE A 240 -6.32 -19.24 4.44
C PHE A 240 -4.93 -19.31 5.06
N LEU A 241 -4.59 -18.35 5.92
CA LEU A 241 -3.37 -18.39 6.72
C LEU A 241 -3.70 -18.77 8.16
N ASP A 242 -3.28 -19.97 8.56
CA ASP A 242 -3.23 -20.35 9.96
C ASP A 242 -2.02 -19.68 10.60
N GLU A 243 -2.23 -18.49 11.16
CA GLU A 243 -1.18 -17.71 11.83
C GLU A 243 -0.58 -18.47 13.03
N LYS A 244 -1.41 -19.19 13.79
CA LYS A 244 -1.01 -19.92 15.01
C LYS A 244 0.01 -21.01 14.68
N ASN A 245 -0.20 -21.74 13.59
CA ASN A 245 0.71 -22.81 13.15
C ASN A 245 1.65 -22.38 12.01
N SER A 246 1.59 -21.11 11.59
CA SER A 246 2.29 -20.55 10.43
C SER A 246 2.16 -21.45 9.19
N THR A 247 0.93 -21.82 8.85
CA THR A 247 0.64 -22.67 7.69
C THR A 247 -0.28 -21.93 6.73
N LEU A 248 0.17 -21.76 5.50
CA LEU A 248 -0.64 -21.20 4.42
C LEU A 248 -1.33 -22.35 3.69
N TYR A 249 -2.66 -22.27 3.59
CA TYR A 249 -3.50 -23.15 2.79
C TYR A 249 -3.97 -22.39 1.55
N TYR A 250 -3.98 -23.06 0.40
CA TYR A 250 -4.42 -22.49 -0.87
C TYR A 250 -5.09 -23.56 -1.71
N HIS A 251 -6.25 -23.25 -2.27
CA HIS A 251 -6.93 -24.07 -3.27
C HIS A 251 -6.55 -23.54 -4.66
N PRO A 252 -5.50 -24.07 -5.31
CA PRO A 252 -5.10 -23.61 -6.62
C PRO A 252 -6.19 -23.90 -7.67
N PRO A 253 -6.36 -23.05 -8.69
CA PRO A 253 -7.12 -23.39 -9.87
C PRO A 253 -6.44 -24.51 -10.66
N LYS A 254 -7.24 -25.21 -11.47
CA LYS A 254 -6.75 -26.29 -12.32
C LYS A 254 -5.67 -25.77 -13.29
N GLY A 255 -4.53 -26.44 -13.33
CA GLY A 255 -3.44 -26.14 -14.26
C GLY A 255 -2.38 -25.17 -13.74
N LEU A 256 -2.55 -24.60 -12.55
CA LEU A 256 -1.52 -23.75 -11.94
C LEU A 256 -0.32 -24.58 -11.45
N ASP A 257 0.87 -24.28 -11.96
CA ASP A 257 2.15 -24.82 -11.47
C ASP A 257 2.63 -24.05 -10.23
N LEU A 258 2.27 -24.54 -9.05
CA LEU A 258 2.66 -23.95 -7.77
C LEU A 258 4.17 -23.97 -7.50
N ALA A 259 4.95 -24.85 -8.15
CA ALA A 259 6.40 -24.90 -7.94
C ALA A 259 7.10 -23.72 -8.62
N ARG A 260 6.48 -23.14 -9.66
CA ARG A 260 6.99 -21.95 -10.38
C ARG A 260 6.26 -20.67 -10.05
N ALA A 261 5.13 -20.76 -9.35
CA ALA A 261 4.31 -19.60 -9.04
C ALA A 261 5.06 -18.56 -8.20
N LYS A 262 4.90 -17.29 -8.57
CA LYS A 262 5.31 -16.16 -7.73
C LYS A 262 4.22 -15.92 -6.70
N VAL A 263 4.51 -16.23 -5.44
CA VAL A 263 3.59 -16.01 -4.32
C VAL A 263 4.04 -14.78 -3.53
N GLU A 264 3.15 -13.80 -3.40
CA GLU A 264 3.39 -12.54 -2.71
C GLU A 264 2.28 -12.28 -1.69
N VAL A 265 2.63 -11.59 -0.61
CA VAL A 265 1.72 -11.18 0.47
C VAL A 265 1.91 -9.70 0.76
N VAL A 266 1.05 -9.13 1.60
CA VAL A 266 1.17 -7.72 2.01
C VAL A 266 1.62 -7.58 3.45
N ASP A 267 2.54 -6.64 3.69
CA ASP A 267 3.10 -6.35 5.01
C ASP A 267 2.76 -4.93 5.48
N LEU A 268 2.78 -3.94 4.58
CA LEU A 268 2.66 -2.53 4.91
C LEU A 268 1.29 -1.96 4.57
N ARG A 269 0.74 -1.13 5.47
CA ARG A 269 -0.44 -0.31 5.19
C ARG A 269 -0.11 0.86 4.26
N HIS A 270 1.02 1.52 4.50
CA HIS A 270 1.50 2.66 3.73
C HIS A 270 2.84 2.33 3.09
N LEU A 271 2.99 2.60 1.80
CA LEU A 271 4.25 2.45 1.10
C LEU A 271 5.10 3.71 1.28
N ILE A 272 4.48 4.87 1.04
CA ILE A 272 5.11 6.18 1.08
C ILE A 272 4.31 7.08 2.02
N GLU A 273 5.03 7.84 2.85
CA GLU A 273 4.45 8.93 3.62
C GLU A 273 5.29 10.19 3.50
N PHE A 274 4.64 11.33 3.30
CA PHE A 274 5.19 12.65 3.52
C PHE A 274 4.71 13.12 4.89
N ARG A 275 5.64 13.32 5.82
CA ARG A 275 5.38 13.73 7.20
C ARG A 275 6.15 15.00 7.50
N GLY A 276 5.53 16.12 7.23
CA GLY A 276 6.00 17.43 7.68
C GLY A 276 5.15 17.97 8.82
N VAL A 277 5.60 19.08 9.38
CA VAL A 277 4.88 19.85 10.40
C VAL A 277 4.70 21.27 9.91
N GLN A 278 3.80 22.04 10.53
CA GLN A 278 3.46 23.39 10.08
C GLN A 278 4.69 24.30 9.84
N ASN A 279 5.71 24.22 10.70
CA ASN A 279 6.91 25.05 10.59
C ASN A 279 8.05 24.38 9.78
N ASP A 280 7.90 23.12 9.40
CA ASP A 280 8.89 22.36 8.60
C ASP A 280 8.15 21.32 7.73
N PRO A 281 7.40 21.76 6.71
CA PRO A 281 6.69 20.86 5.84
C PRO A 281 7.66 20.18 4.85
N VAL A 282 7.23 19.05 4.30
CA VAL A 282 7.94 18.42 3.18
C VAL A 282 7.70 19.22 1.91
N ARG A 283 8.74 19.62 1.19
CA ARG A 283 8.61 20.45 -0.03
C ARG A 283 9.38 19.95 -1.24
N TRP A 284 8.86 20.19 -2.44
CA TRP A 284 9.59 19.98 -3.71
C TRP A 284 10.19 18.58 -3.88
N VAL A 285 9.45 17.56 -3.41
CA VAL A 285 9.77 16.15 -3.61
C VAL A 285 8.76 15.54 -4.58
N THR A 286 9.26 14.96 -5.66
CA THR A 286 8.43 14.36 -6.71
C THR A 286 8.67 12.86 -6.78
N LEU A 287 7.58 12.08 -6.84
CA LEU A 287 7.61 10.66 -7.18
C LEU A 287 7.01 10.49 -8.58
N LYS A 288 7.77 9.89 -9.50
CA LYS A 288 7.42 9.89 -10.93
C LYS A 288 7.57 8.52 -11.59
N GLY A 289 6.56 8.10 -12.35
CA GLY A 289 6.67 6.92 -13.21
C GLY A 289 6.65 5.57 -12.48
N PHE A 290 6.27 5.53 -11.20
CA PHE A 290 6.28 4.30 -10.41
C PHE A 290 4.94 3.56 -10.50
N THR A 291 5.00 2.24 -10.34
CA THR A 291 3.83 1.42 -10.02
C THR A 291 3.85 1.09 -8.53
N PHE A 292 2.90 1.59 -7.75
CA PHE A 292 2.74 1.29 -6.33
C PHE A 292 1.77 0.12 -6.16
N ARG A 293 2.19 -0.94 -5.46
CA ARG A 293 1.42 -2.17 -5.25
C ARG A 293 1.47 -2.68 -3.82
N HIS A 294 0.49 -3.50 -3.47
CA HIS A 294 0.49 -4.32 -2.24
C HIS A 294 0.50 -3.46 -0.96
N ALA A 295 -0.64 -2.84 -0.65
CA ALA A 295 -0.89 -2.16 0.63
C ALA A 295 -1.95 -2.92 1.43
N ALA A 296 -1.77 -3.09 2.75
CA ALA A 296 -2.62 -3.89 3.60
C ALA A 296 -4.03 -3.28 3.65
N ARG A 297 -5.06 -4.08 3.95
CA ARG A 297 -6.41 -3.52 4.00
C ARG A 297 -6.61 -2.68 5.24
N THR A 298 -7.34 -1.58 5.10
CA THR A 298 -7.57 -0.59 6.17
C THR A 298 -9.06 -0.37 6.44
N PHE A 299 -9.94 -1.23 5.92
CA PHE A 299 -11.40 -1.10 6.07
C PHE A 299 -11.84 -1.18 7.54
N MET A 300 -11.11 -1.94 8.37
CA MET A 300 -11.33 -1.97 9.82
C MET A 300 -10.76 -0.75 10.55
N ASP A 301 -9.83 0.00 9.95
CA ASP A 301 -9.27 1.23 10.54
C ASP A 301 -10.10 2.48 10.20
N ASN A 302 -11.11 2.35 9.34
CA ASN A 302 -12.04 3.41 9.00
C ASN A 302 -12.99 3.70 10.17
N LYS A 303 -12.53 4.53 11.13
CA LYS A 303 -13.21 4.80 12.41
C LYS A 303 -13.24 6.26 12.82
N GLU A 304 -12.49 7.16 12.19
CA GLU A 304 -12.42 8.56 12.59
C GLU A 304 -13.69 9.33 12.14
N PRO A 305 -14.48 9.91 13.05
CA PRO A 305 -15.66 10.68 12.67
C PRO A 305 -15.29 11.96 11.91
N LEU A 306 -15.96 12.18 10.78
CA LEU A 306 -15.94 13.47 10.09
C LEU A 306 -17.15 14.31 10.52
N LEU A 307 -16.90 15.57 10.91
CA LEU A 307 -17.95 16.49 11.34
C LEU A 307 -18.97 16.70 10.22
N ARG A 308 -20.26 16.53 10.53
CA ARG A 308 -21.40 16.63 9.58
C ARG A 308 -21.33 15.65 8.40
N SER A 309 -20.61 14.53 8.55
CA SER A 309 -20.64 13.40 7.62
C SER A 309 -21.41 12.23 8.21
N ASP A 310 -21.99 11.39 7.35
CA ASP A 310 -22.51 10.08 7.76
C ASP A 310 -21.41 9.03 7.90
N TRP A 311 -20.24 9.26 7.30
CA TRP A 311 -19.14 8.30 7.20
C TRP A 311 -17.95 8.71 8.05
N THR A 312 -17.23 7.71 8.53
CA THR A 312 -15.90 7.89 9.12
C THR A 312 -14.83 7.86 8.02
N THR A 313 -13.61 8.21 8.40
CA THR A 313 -12.43 8.07 7.54
C THR A 313 -11.31 7.30 8.23
N TYR A 314 -10.47 6.67 7.43
CA TYR A 314 -9.11 6.32 7.79
C TYR A 314 -8.17 7.39 7.20
N ARG A 315 -7.45 8.13 8.03
CA ARG A 315 -6.45 9.12 7.58
C ARG A 315 -5.13 8.45 7.24
N GLY A 316 -5.12 7.79 6.11
CA GLY A 316 -3.96 7.09 5.59
C GLY A 316 -4.25 6.48 4.23
N GLY A 317 -3.21 6.04 3.55
CA GLY A 317 -3.29 5.44 2.23
C GLY A 317 -1.95 4.86 1.80
N ALA A 318 -1.93 4.14 0.68
CA ALA A 318 -0.68 3.60 0.14
C ALA A 318 0.37 4.70 -0.08
N ILE A 319 -0.07 5.88 -0.51
CA ILE A 319 0.69 7.12 -0.48
C ILE A 319 -0.07 8.13 0.40
N PHE A 320 0.57 8.63 1.45
CA PHE A 320 -0.04 9.57 2.38
C PHE A 320 0.75 10.88 2.45
N PHE A 321 0.09 12.00 2.21
CA PHE A 321 0.64 13.33 2.36
C PHE A 321 0.10 13.96 3.65
N ASN A 322 0.98 14.41 4.54
CA ASN A 322 0.62 15.10 5.76
C ASN A 322 1.66 16.18 6.08
N GLY A 323 1.25 17.45 6.01
CA GLY A 323 2.16 18.58 6.18
C GLY A 323 3.18 18.69 5.03
N SER A 324 2.70 18.64 3.79
CA SER A 324 3.53 18.80 2.58
C SER A 324 3.04 19.92 1.69
N GLU A 325 3.96 20.60 1.02
CA GLU A 325 3.71 21.66 0.03
C GLU A 325 4.52 21.35 -1.24
N ASP A 326 4.02 21.66 -2.44
CA ASP A 326 4.78 21.48 -3.69
C ASP A 326 5.40 20.07 -3.89
N CYS A 327 4.81 19.04 -3.31
CA CYS A 327 5.18 17.65 -3.54
C CYS A 327 4.24 17.04 -4.58
N SER A 328 4.75 16.16 -5.43
CA SER A 328 3.97 15.60 -6.53
C SER A 328 4.09 14.09 -6.65
N LEU A 329 2.98 13.48 -7.08
CA LEU A 329 2.91 12.12 -7.58
C LEU A 329 2.53 12.21 -9.06
N GLU A 330 3.48 11.89 -9.94
CA GLU A 330 3.37 12.11 -11.38
C GLU A 330 3.48 10.79 -12.15
N ASP A 331 2.72 10.68 -13.24
CA ASP A 331 2.84 9.58 -14.22
C ASP A 331 2.89 8.17 -13.58
N SER A 332 2.22 7.99 -12.44
CA SER A 332 2.33 6.80 -11.61
C SER A 332 1.05 6.00 -11.61
N VAL A 333 1.19 4.68 -11.41
CA VAL A 333 0.07 3.73 -11.30
C VAL A 333 -0.05 3.31 -9.84
N VAL A 334 -1.26 3.32 -9.29
CA VAL A 334 -1.55 2.71 -8.00
C VAL A 334 -2.47 1.54 -8.24
N ASP A 335 -1.99 0.33 -7.96
CA ASP A 335 -2.65 -0.93 -8.30
C ASP A 335 -2.67 -1.85 -7.09
N GLN A 336 -3.75 -2.61 -6.90
CA GLN A 336 -3.85 -3.63 -5.86
C GLN A 336 -3.49 -3.15 -4.43
N VAL A 337 -3.94 -1.96 -4.06
CA VAL A 337 -3.86 -1.44 -2.69
C VAL A 337 -5.11 -1.83 -1.89
N GLY A 338 -4.96 -2.08 -0.58
CA GLY A 338 -6.04 -2.59 0.28
C GLY A 338 -6.94 -1.52 0.89
N GLY A 339 -6.66 -0.24 0.64
CA GLY A 339 -7.38 0.91 1.19
C GLY A 339 -7.28 2.11 0.27
N ASN A 340 -7.20 3.31 0.84
CA ASN A 340 -7.01 4.53 0.05
C ASN A 340 -5.73 4.45 -0.77
N ALA A 341 -5.80 4.81 -2.06
CA ALA A 341 -4.63 4.91 -2.92
C ALA A 341 -3.74 6.08 -2.50
N VAL A 342 -4.31 7.29 -2.54
CA VAL A 342 -3.67 8.54 -2.11
C VAL A 342 -4.55 9.20 -1.08
N PHE A 343 -3.96 9.64 0.03
CA PHE A 343 -4.63 10.47 1.05
C PHE A 343 -3.80 11.74 1.27
N VAL A 344 -4.46 12.89 1.40
CA VAL A 344 -3.84 14.22 1.56
C VAL A 344 -4.44 14.95 2.75
#